data_AF-A0A8T5SIJ1-F1
#
_entry.id   AF-A0A8T5SIJ1-F1
#
_cell.length_a   1.000
_cell.length_b   1.000
_cell.length_c   1.000
_cell.angle_alpha   90.00
_cell.angle_beta   90.00
_cell.angle_gamma   90.00
#
_symmetry.space_group_name_H-M   'P 1'
#
loop_
_entity.id
_entity.type
_entity.pdbx_description
1 polymer ?
#
loop_
_entity_poly.entity_id
_entity_poly.type
_entity_poly.pdbx_seq_one_letter_code
_entity_poly.pdbx_strand_id
1 'polypeptide(L)'
;MSPIITHEDELELARTEKELVSQFKKLARAQSALISSQKKYADNISKVNITRDVLNRTFRDVLKQMQTLAREHRSNIKDEEVKLYKEIIQQNDEYIKANNAYLNAIKDVATKKEYLVAKKDEFVEALSDVANRRSTVIKKALDVEKAKNKLIDGDKLNILDQELNDVQRDFDRARDILLKKIYQFKEVREEIDNLWLKLKETVKGFS
;
A
#
# COMPACT_ATOMS: atom_id res chain seq x y z
N MET A 1 -16.50 -33.64 18.76
CA MET A 1 -17.75 -32.87 18.53
C MET A 1 -17.35 -31.53 17.98
N SER A 2 -17.64 -31.26 16.71
CA SER A 2 -17.56 -29.90 16.17
C SER A 2 -18.69 -29.09 16.79
N PRO A 3 -18.47 -27.82 17.20
CA PRO A 3 -19.54 -26.98 17.73
C PRO A 3 -20.68 -26.87 16.72
N ILE A 4 -21.93 -26.94 17.19
CA ILE A 4 -23.09 -26.61 16.37
C ILE A 4 -23.03 -25.10 16.15
N ILE A 5 -22.70 -24.67 14.94
CA ILE A 5 -22.77 -23.26 14.54
C ILE A 5 -24.23 -22.85 14.60
N THR A 6 -24.55 -21.85 15.42
CA THR A 6 -25.90 -21.33 15.60
C THR A 6 -26.14 -20.10 14.73
N HIS A 7 -27.42 -19.76 14.50
CA HIS A 7 -27.80 -18.49 13.86
C HIS A 7 -27.24 -17.27 14.61
N GLU A 8 -27.00 -17.37 15.92
CA GLU A 8 -26.38 -16.32 16.73
C GLU A 8 -24.90 -16.14 16.39
N ASP A 9 -24.16 -17.23 16.17
CA ASP A 9 -22.74 -17.18 15.76
C ASP A 9 -22.56 -16.50 14.40
N GLU A 10 -23.46 -16.77 13.44
CA GLU A 10 -23.43 -16.15 12.12
C GLU A 10 -23.82 -14.65 12.17
N LEU A 11 -24.71 -14.25 13.07
CA LEU A 11 -25.03 -12.83 13.30
C LEU A 11 -23.86 -12.11 13.98
N GLU A 12 -23.20 -12.77 14.93
CA GLU A 12 -22.02 -12.25 15.59
C GLU A 12 -20.83 -12.12 14.63
N LEU A 13 -20.68 -13.06 13.69
CA LEU A 13 -19.71 -12.96 12.61
C LEU A 13 -19.99 -11.73 11.74
N ALA A 14 -21.24 -11.53 11.30
CA ALA A 14 -21.61 -10.35 10.52
C ALA A 14 -21.34 -9.03 11.28
N ARG A 15 -21.55 -9.01 12.60
CA ARG A 15 -21.21 -7.86 13.46
C ARG A 15 -19.71 -7.61 13.50
N THR A 16 -18.92 -8.68 13.68
CA THR A 16 -17.46 -8.61 13.73
C THR A 16 -16.86 -8.19 12.39
N GLU A 17 -17.42 -8.63 11.26
CA GLU A 17 -17.00 -8.20 9.93
C GLU A 17 -17.27 -6.71 9.69
N LYS A 18 -18.38 -6.16 10.20
CA LYS A 18 -18.65 -4.72 10.15
C LYS A 18 -17.64 -3.92 10.97
N GLU A 19 -17.23 -4.43 12.12
CA GLU A 19 -16.16 -3.82 12.89
C GLU A 19 -14.83 -3.89 12.14
N LEU A 20 -14.51 -5.03 11.52
CA LEU A 20 -13.32 -5.20 10.68
C LEU A 20 -13.30 -4.18 9.53
N VAL A 21 -14.44 -3.97 8.86
CA VAL A 21 -14.64 -2.94 7.83
C VAL A 21 -14.29 -1.54 8.36
N SER A 22 -14.79 -1.19 9.54
CA SER A 22 -14.50 0.10 10.19
C SER A 22 -13.00 0.29 10.45
N GLN A 23 -12.35 -0.74 11.01
CA GLN A 23 -10.91 -0.71 11.31
C GLN A 23 -10.05 -0.64 10.04
N PHE A 24 -10.42 -1.38 8.99
CA PHE A 24 -9.73 -1.31 7.71
C PHE A 24 -9.83 0.07 7.07
N LYS A 25 -11.00 0.73 7.12
CA LYS A 25 -11.15 2.12 6.62
C LYS A 25 -10.26 3.10 7.37
N LYS A 26 -10.15 2.97 8.69
CA LYS A 26 -9.23 3.79 9.51
C LYS A 26 -7.78 3.56 9.10
N LEU A 27 -7.38 2.30 8.94
CA LEU A 27 -6.03 1.94 8.49
C LEU A 27 -5.73 2.49 7.09
N ALA A 28 -6.67 2.37 6.14
CA ALA A 28 -6.50 2.89 4.78
C ALA A 28 -6.24 4.40 4.78
N ARG A 29 -7.00 5.17 5.56
CA ARG A 29 -6.78 6.62 5.74
C ARG A 29 -5.40 6.95 6.32
N ALA A 30 -5.00 6.23 7.37
CA ALA A 30 -3.68 6.41 7.96
C ALA A 30 -2.55 6.09 6.97
N GLN A 31 -2.72 5.05 6.15
CA GLN A 31 -1.78 4.71 5.10
C GLN A 31 -1.72 5.77 3.99
N SER A 32 -2.85 6.32 3.54
CA SER A 32 -2.87 7.43 2.56
C SER A 32 -2.09 8.64 3.06
N ALA A 33 -2.24 8.99 4.34
CA ALA A 33 -1.47 10.07 4.96
C ALA A 33 0.03 9.76 5.01
N LEU A 34 0.40 8.52 5.36
CA LEU A 34 1.80 8.08 5.33
C LEU A 34 2.41 8.14 3.93
N ILE A 35 1.68 7.67 2.90
CA ILE A 35 2.13 7.70 1.51
C ILE A 35 2.36 9.13 1.04
N SER A 36 1.45 10.05 1.38
CA SER A 36 1.60 11.48 1.07
C SER A 36 2.87 12.07 1.70
N SER A 37 3.16 11.72 2.96
CA SER A 37 4.40 12.12 3.64
C SER A 37 5.64 11.51 2.98
N GLN A 38 5.58 10.24 2.56
CA GLN A 38 6.67 9.58 1.83
C GLN A 38 6.96 10.28 0.50
N LYS A 39 5.94 10.70 -0.25
CA LYS A 39 6.11 11.48 -1.49
C LYS A 39 6.76 12.85 -1.23
N LYS A 40 6.30 13.57 -0.21
CA LYS A 40 6.94 14.85 0.20
C LYS A 40 8.41 14.68 0.58
N TYR A 41 8.74 13.60 1.27
CA TYR A 41 10.12 13.26 1.59
C TYR A 41 10.95 13.00 0.33
N ALA A 42 10.41 12.24 -0.62
CA ALA A 42 11.04 12.02 -1.93
C ALA A 42 11.29 13.35 -2.68
N ASP A 43 10.30 14.25 -2.71
CA ASP A 43 10.46 15.56 -3.36
C ASP A 43 11.54 16.41 -2.68
N ASN A 44 11.64 16.36 -1.36
CA ASN A 44 12.70 17.05 -0.61
C ASN A 44 14.09 16.48 -0.91
N ILE A 45 14.23 15.15 -1.02
CA ILE A 45 15.49 14.53 -1.48
C ILE A 45 15.84 15.02 -2.88
N SER A 46 14.86 15.06 -3.79
CA SER A 46 15.08 15.53 -5.16
C SER A 46 15.60 16.97 -5.18
N LYS A 47 15.06 17.87 -4.35
CA LYS A 47 15.54 19.26 -4.22
C LYS A 47 16.98 19.31 -3.74
N VAL A 48 17.32 18.58 -2.68
CA VAL A 48 18.70 18.50 -2.16
C VAL A 48 19.65 18.00 -3.24
N ASN A 49 19.24 16.99 -4.01
CA ASN A 49 20.08 16.43 -5.07
C ASN A 49 20.34 17.42 -6.21
N ILE A 50 19.32 18.19 -6.62
CA ILE A 50 19.45 19.27 -7.61
C ILE A 50 20.40 20.34 -7.11
N THR A 51 20.25 20.79 -5.85
CA THR A 51 21.15 21.78 -5.25
C THR A 51 22.59 21.27 -5.17
N ARG A 52 22.78 19.99 -4.83
CA ARG A 52 24.11 19.36 -4.82
C ARG A 52 24.73 19.31 -6.22
N ASP A 53 23.94 19.01 -7.26
CA ASP A 53 24.43 19.01 -8.64
C ASP A 53 24.92 20.41 -9.07
N VAL A 54 24.15 21.45 -8.76
CA VAL A 54 24.56 22.85 -9.02
C VAL A 54 25.84 23.20 -8.27
N LEU A 55 25.92 22.87 -6.98
CA LEU A 55 27.13 23.05 -6.18
C LEU A 55 28.33 22.32 -6.81
N ASN A 56 28.13 21.09 -7.28
CA ASN A 56 29.20 20.30 -7.86
C ASN A 56 29.69 20.86 -9.21
N ARG A 57 28.80 21.49 -9.99
CA ARG A 57 29.19 22.26 -11.18
C ARG A 57 30.07 23.45 -10.81
N THR A 58 29.73 24.21 -9.77
CA THR A 58 30.56 25.31 -9.27
C THR A 58 31.93 24.81 -8.80
N PHE A 59 31.99 23.68 -8.08
CA PHE A 59 33.26 23.05 -7.71
C PHE A 59 34.13 22.72 -8.94
N ARG A 60 33.52 22.19 -10.02
CA ARG A 60 34.25 21.89 -11.27
C ARG A 60 34.81 23.15 -11.92
N ASP A 61 34.06 24.25 -11.91
CA ASP A 61 34.53 25.51 -12.49
C ASP A 61 35.67 26.14 -11.68
N VAL A 62 35.57 26.08 -10.34
CA VAL A 62 36.69 26.46 -9.45
C VAL A 62 37.91 25.57 -9.71
N LEU A 63 37.73 24.25 -9.78
CA LEU A 63 38.81 23.30 -10.04
C LEU A 63 39.52 23.59 -11.37
N LYS A 64 38.78 23.93 -12.44
CA LYS A 64 39.38 24.33 -13.72
C LYS A 64 40.27 25.55 -13.57
N GLN A 65 39.81 26.58 -12.84
CA GLN A 65 40.64 27.76 -12.59
C GLN A 65 41.87 27.44 -11.74
N MET A 66 41.71 26.60 -10.70
CA MET A 66 42.83 26.16 -9.87
C MET A 66 43.88 25.42 -10.69
N GLN A 67 43.46 24.55 -11.60
CA GLN A 67 44.37 23.81 -12.49
C GLN A 67 45.11 24.72 -13.48
N THR A 68 44.47 25.78 -13.96
CA THR A 68 45.13 26.80 -14.80
C THR A 68 46.17 27.56 -14.00
N LEU A 69 45.80 28.07 -12.82
CA LEU A 69 46.70 28.83 -11.96
C LEU A 69 47.84 27.98 -11.42
N ALA A 70 47.63 26.73 -11.03
CA ALA A 70 48.69 25.84 -10.53
C ALA A 70 49.85 25.62 -11.52
N ARG A 71 49.66 25.90 -12.82
CA ARG A 71 50.71 25.85 -13.85
C ARG A 71 51.60 27.09 -13.86
N GLU A 72 51.18 28.19 -13.23
CA GLU A 72 51.88 29.46 -13.19
C GLU A 72 52.94 29.47 -12.09
N HIS A 73 54.15 29.95 -12.39
CA HIS A 73 55.28 29.95 -11.45
C HIS A 73 55.03 30.79 -10.17
N ARG A 74 54.10 31.76 -10.21
CA ARG A 74 53.74 32.62 -9.06
C ARG A 74 52.38 32.26 -8.45
N SER A 75 51.88 31.07 -8.72
CA SER A 75 50.61 30.61 -8.15
C SER A 75 50.69 30.39 -6.64
N ASN A 76 49.63 30.76 -5.93
CA ASN A 76 49.47 30.47 -4.51
C ASN A 76 48.68 29.17 -4.27
N ILE A 77 48.46 28.35 -5.31
CA ILE A 77 47.69 27.12 -5.24
C ILE A 77 48.62 25.92 -5.09
N LYS A 78 48.34 25.07 -4.10
CA LYS A 78 49.02 23.80 -3.89
C LYS A 78 48.34 22.67 -4.67
N ASP A 79 49.13 21.72 -5.15
CA ASP A 79 48.61 20.51 -5.82
C ASP A 79 47.66 19.70 -4.91
N GLU A 80 47.89 19.74 -3.60
CA GLU A 80 47.02 19.11 -2.61
C GLU A 80 45.60 19.70 -2.63
N GLU A 81 45.45 21.02 -2.77
CA GLU A 81 44.14 21.66 -2.86
C GLU A 81 43.40 21.23 -4.13
N VAL A 82 44.11 21.12 -5.26
CA VAL A 82 43.56 20.61 -6.54
C VAL A 82 43.09 19.17 -6.39
N LYS A 83 43.84 18.34 -5.66
CA LYS A 83 43.48 16.94 -5.38
C LYS A 83 42.22 16.84 -4.51
N LEU A 84 42.16 17.59 -3.40
CA LEU A 84 41.01 17.59 -2.50
C LEU A 84 39.73 18.06 -3.20
N TYR A 85 39.80 19.07 -4.07
CA TYR A 85 38.65 19.51 -4.87
C TYR A 85 38.17 18.41 -5.83
N LYS A 86 39.07 17.65 -6.46
CA LYS A 86 38.70 16.50 -7.30
C LYS A 86 37.97 15.42 -6.49
N GLU A 87 38.48 15.10 -5.30
CA GLU A 87 37.89 14.10 -4.42
C GLU A 87 36.49 14.51 -3.95
N ILE A 88 36.31 15.77 -3.53
CA ILE A 88 34.99 16.32 -3.17
C ILE A 88 34.01 16.21 -4.35
N ILE A 89 34.46 16.55 -5.56
CA ILE A 89 33.61 16.46 -6.75
C ILE A 89 33.16 15.03 -7.01
N GLN A 90 34.09 14.07 -6.95
CA GLN A 90 33.79 12.66 -7.17
C GLN A 90 32.82 12.12 -6.12
N GLN A 91 33.06 12.40 -4.84
CA GLN A 91 32.16 11.99 -3.75
C GLN A 91 30.76 12.56 -3.94
N ASN A 92 30.64 13.84 -4.32
CA ASN A 92 29.34 14.44 -4.61
C ASN A 92 28.62 13.76 -5.78
N ASP A 93 29.33 13.37 -6.85
CA ASP A 93 28.74 12.65 -7.98
C ASP A 93 28.22 11.27 -7.57
N GLU A 94 28.98 10.55 -6.75
CA GLU A 94 28.57 9.26 -6.18
C GLU A 94 27.31 9.42 -5.30
N TYR A 95 27.29 10.42 -4.42
CA TYR A 95 26.10 10.76 -3.62
C TYR A 95 24.88 11.10 -4.48
N ILE A 96 25.06 11.89 -5.55
CA ILE A 96 23.98 12.26 -6.47
C ILE A 96 23.39 11.00 -7.11
N LYS A 97 24.25 10.11 -7.62
CA LYS A 97 23.84 8.85 -8.25
C LYS A 97 23.09 7.94 -7.27
N ALA A 98 23.62 7.75 -6.07
CA ALA A 98 22.99 6.93 -5.04
C ALA A 98 21.62 7.49 -4.64
N ASN A 99 21.52 8.79 -4.38
CA ASN A 99 20.27 9.47 -4.05
C ASN A 99 19.21 9.35 -5.15
N ASN A 100 19.61 9.40 -6.43
CA ASN A 100 18.67 9.21 -7.53
C ASN A 100 18.10 7.77 -7.56
N ALA A 101 18.93 6.76 -7.30
CA ALA A 101 18.47 5.38 -7.22
C ALA A 101 17.49 5.17 -6.05
N TYR A 102 17.82 5.71 -4.88
CA TYR A 102 16.96 5.68 -3.69
C TYR A 102 15.64 6.43 -3.91
N LEU A 103 15.71 7.61 -4.55
CA LEU A 103 14.53 8.42 -4.89
C LEU A 103 13.54 7.65 -5.76
N ASN A 104 14.04 6.99 -6.82
CA ASN A 104 13.22 6.20 -7.72
C ASN A 104 12.56 5.04 -6.98
N ALA A 105 13.33 4.28 -6.19
CA ALA A 105 12.81 3.16 -5.42
C ALA A 105 11.72 3.59 -4.41
N ILE A 106 11.90 4.73 -3.72
CA ILE A 106 10.87 5.28 -2.82
C ILE A 106 9.60 5.67 -3.57
N LYS A 107 9.73 6.27 -4.75
CA LYS A 107 8.58 6.68 -5.58
C LYS A 107 7.80 5.47 -6.09
N ASP A 108 8.48 4.41 -6.50
CA ASP A 108 7.87 3.16 -6.94
C ASP A 108 7.07 2.51 -5.81
N VAL A 109 7.68 2.39 -4.62
CA VAL A 109 7.02 1.90 -3.41
C VAL A 109 5.80 2.77 -3.07
N ALA A 110 5.93 4.09 -3.10
CA ALA A 110 4.84 5.01 -2.77
C ALA A 110 3.66 4.85 -3.73
N THR A 111 3.93 4.79 -5.03
CA THR A 111 2.90 4.61 -6.07
C THR A 111 2.16 3.28 -5.90
N LYS A 112 2.89 2.18 -5.68
CA LYS A 112 2.25 0.87 -5.47
C LYS A 112 1.42 0.83 -4.19
N LYS A 113 1.85 1.52 -3.12
CA LYS A 113 1.05 1.66 -1.90
C LYS A 113 -0.26 2.41 -2.11
N GLU A 114 -0.34 3.38 -3.02
CA GLU A 114 -1.62 4.02 -3.38
C GLU A 114 -2.57 3.03 -4.03
N TYR A 115 -2.04 2.21 -4.93
CA TYR A 115 -2.82 1.12 -5.53
C TYR A 115 -3.31 0.11 -4.48
N LEU A 116 -2.48 -0.22 -3.48
CA LEU A 116 -2.91 -1.06 -2.35
C LEU A 116 -4.05 -0.42 -1.56
N VAL A 117 -4.03 0.89 -1.32
CA VAL A 117 -5.13 1.58 -0.64
C VAL A 117 -6.43 1.43 -1.44
N ALA A 118 -6.39 1.63 -2.77
CA ALA A 118 -7.56 1.41 -3.61
C ALA A 118 -8.08 -0.04 -3.52
N LYS A 119 -7.17 -1.04 -3.49
CA LYS A 119 -7.55 -2.44 -3.29
C LYS A 119 -8.10 -2.74 -1.90
N LYS A 120 -7.66 -2.03 -0.87
CA LYS A 120 -8.28 -2.10 0.46
C LYS A 120 -9.71 -1.58 0.44
N ASP A 121 -9.96 -0.48 -0.24
CA ASP A 121 -11.31 0.08 -0.35
C ASP A 121 -12.26 -0.90 -1.07
N GLU A 122 -11.82 -1.49 -2.20
CA GLU A 122 -12.58 -2.53 -2.91
C GLU A 122 -12.84 -3.78 -2.03
N PHE A 123 -11.83 -4.24 -1.28
CA PHE A 123 -11.96 -5.37 -0.35
C PHE A 123 -12.96 -5.06 0.77
N VAL A 124 -12.88 -3.87 1.35
CA VAL A 124 -13.75 -3.41 2.43
C VAL A 124 -15.19 -3.28 1.97
N GLU A 125 -15.42 -2.77 0.76
CA GLU A 125 -16.76 -2.69 0.17
C GLU A 125 -17.37 -4.09 0.01
N ALA A 126 -16.61 -5.03 -0.57
CA ALA A 126 -17.05 -6.41 -0.72
C ALA A 126 -17.33 -7.11 0.62
N LEU A 127 -16.46 -6.89 1.62
CA LEU A 127 -16.65 -7.45 2.97
C LEU A 127 -17.89 -6.87 3.64
N SER A 128 -18.14 -5.57 3.47
CA SER A 128 -19.34 -4.93 3.99
C SER A 128 -20.62 -5.47 3.35
N ASP A 129 -20.59 -5.76 2.05
CA ASP A 129 -21.73 -6.36 1.33
C ASP A 129 -22.01 -7.78 1.84
N VAL A 130 -20.96 -8.60 1.99
CA VAL A 130 -21.07 -9.95 2.58
C VAL A 130 -21.64 -9.91 3.99
N ALA A 131 -21.15 -9.03 4.86
CA ALA A 131 -21.65 -8.91 6.24
C ALA A 131 -23.14 -8.51 6.30
N ASN A 132 -23.56 -7.60 5.42
CA ASN A 132 -24.96 -7.20 5.30
C ASN A 132 -25.84 -8.34 4.80
N ARG A 133 -25.44 -9.01 3.72
CA ARG A 133 -26.19 -10.13 3.13
C ARG A 133 -26.25 -11.34 4.04
N ARG A 134 -25.17 -11.65 4.76
CA ARG A 134 -25.15 -12.69 5.82
C ARG A 134 -26.24 -12.44 6.84
N SER A 135 -26.32 -11.21 7.37
CA SER A 135 -27.37 -10.82 8.33
C SER A 135 -28.79 -11.05 7.77
N THR A 136 -28.99 -10.78 6.47
CA THR A 136 -30.28 -10.97 5.79
C THR A 136 -30.63 -12.45 5.59
N VAL A 137 -29.68 -13.27 5.13
CA VAL A 137 -29.85 -14.73 4.97
C VAL A 137 -30.28 -15.35 6.30
N ILE A 138 -29.57 -15.05 7.39
CA ILE A 138 -29.84 -15.65 8.71
C ILE A 138 -31.23 -15.27 9.21
N LYS A 139 -31.61 -14.00 9.10
CA LYS A 139 -32.94 -13.53 9.50
C LYS A 139 -34.03 -14.24 8.70
N LYS A 140 -33.84 -14.41 7.39
CA LYS A 140 -34.79 -15.11 6.53
C LYS A 140 -34.88 -16.60 6.87
N ALA A 141 -33.74 -17.24 7.17
CA ALA A 141 -33.70 -18.63 7.62
C ALA A 141 -34.46 -18.81 8.95
N LEU A 142 -34.27 -17.91 9.91
CA LEU A 142 -35.01 -17.90 11.18
C LEU A 142 -36.52 -17.71 10.98
N ASP A 143 -36.94 -16.88 10.04
CA ASP A 143 -38.36 -16.68 9.73
C ASP A 143 -38.99 -17.94 9.12
N VAL A 144 -38.27 -18.63 8.24
CA VAL A 144 -38.67 -19.92 7.67
C VAL A 144 -38.77 -20.99 8.77
N GLU A 145 -37.80 -21.10 9.67
CA GLU A 145 -37.84 -22.03 10.80
C GLU A 145 -39.03 -21.76 11.72
N LYS A 146 -39.29 -20.49 12.06
CA LYS A 146 -40.47 -20.10 12.84
C LYS A 146 -41.78 -20.44 12.13
N ALA A 147 -41.84 -20.30 10.81
CA ALA A 147 -43.00 -20.68 10.01
C ALA A 147 -43.22 -22.21 10.03
N LYS A 148 -42.16 -23.01 9.88
CA LYS A 148 -42.20 -24.48 10.00
C LYS A 148 -42.71 -24.91 11.37
N ASN A 149 -42.21 -24.31 12.44
CA ASN A 149 -42.62 -24.61 13.82
C ASN A 149 -44.07 -24.23 14.12
N LYS A 150 -44.64 -23.26 13.39
CA LYS A 150 -46.06 -22.87 13.50
C LYS A 150 -47.01 -23.72 12.65
N LEU A 151 -46.51 -24.75 11.97
CA LEU A 151 -47.29 -25.65 11.10
C LEU A 151 -48.13 -24.87 10.07
N ILE A 152 -47.54 -23.83 9.47
CA ILE A 152 -48.19 -23.03 8.43
C ILE A 152 -48.40 -23.91 7.18
N ASP A 153 -49.46 -23.59 6.43
CA ASP A 153 -49.84 -24.22 5.16
C ASP A 153 -48.65 -24.40 4.19
N GLY A 154 -48.62 -25.55 3.51
CA GLY A 154 -47.48 -26.00 2.70
C GLY A 154 -47.13 -25.06 1.56
N ASP A 155 -48.13 -24.44 0.93
CA ASP A 155 -47.91 -23.49 -0.17
C ASP A 155 -47.21 -22.22 0.30
N LYS A 156 -47.55 -21.73 1.49
CA LYS A 156 -46.89 -20.56 2.10
C LYS A 156 -45.46 -20.89 2.52
N LEU A 157 -45.23 -22.12 2.97
CA LEU A 157 -43.90 -22.61 3.32
C LEU A 157 -43.00 -22.68 2.07
N ASN A 158 -43.52 -23.19 0.95
CA ASN A 158 -42.80 -23.27 -0.32
C ASN A 158 -42.35 -21.89 -0.82
N ILE A 159 -43.21 -20.87 -0.69
CA ILE A 159 -42.86 -19.49 -1.06
C ILE A 159 -41.70 -18.97 -0.19
N LEU A 160 -41.76 -19.18 1.13
CA LEU A 160 -40.70 -18.75 2.06
C LEU A 160 -39.37 -19.47 1.79
N ASP A 161 -39.41 -20.77 1.48
CA ASP A 161 -38.22 -21.55 1.10
C ASP A 161 -37.64 -21.07 -0.24
N GLN A 162 -38.47 -20.69 -1.23
CA GLN A 162 -38.01 -20.08 -2.48
C GLN A 162 -37.33 -18.73 -2.24
N GLU A 163 -37.95 -17.84 -1.46
CA GLU A 163 -37.36 -16.55 -1.12
C GLU A 163 -36.04 -16.69 -0.36
N LEU A 164 -35.93 -17.67 0.56
CA LEU A 164 -34.68 -17.98 1.24
C LEU A 164 -33.59 -18.42 0.25
N ASN A 165 -33.94 -19.29 -0.70
CA ASN A 165 -33.00 -19.75 -1.73
C ASN A 165 -32.48 -18.60 -2.60
N ASP A 166 -33.33 -17.63 -2.94
CA ASP A 166 -32.90 -16.47 -3.71
C ASP A 166 -31.96 -15.55 -2.92
N VAL A 167 -32.26 -15.29 -1.65
CA VAL A 167 -31.37 -14.53 -0.75
C VAL A 167 -30.04 -15.27 -0.54
N GLN A 168 -30.06 -16.60 -0.45
CA GLN A 168 -28.86 -17.43 -0.34
C GLN A 168 -27.98 -17.34 -1.60
N ARG A 169 -28.56 -17.43 -2.81
CA ARG A 169 -27.82 -17.26 -4.08
C ARG A 169 -27.15 -15.90 -4.17
N ASP A 170 -27.84 -14.86 -3.73
CA ASP A 170 -27.33 -13.50 -3.70
C ASP A 170 -26.18 -13.32 -2.71
N PHE A 171 -26.24 -13.99 -1.55
CA PHE A 171 -25.12 -14.06 -0.62
C PHE A 171 -23.93 -14.81 -1.21
N ASP A 172 -24.15 -15.96 -1.84
CA ASP A 172 -23.07 -16.75 -2.45
C ASP A 172 -22.33 -15.95 -3.53
N ARG A 173 -23.05 -15.19 -4.36
CA ARG A 173 -22.44 -14.26 -5.34
C ARG A 173 -21.55 -13.21 -4.67
N ALA A 174 -22.03 -12.59 -3.59
CA ALA A 174 -21.25 -11.61 -2.85
C ALA A 174 -19.99 -12.22 -2.21
N ARG A 175 -20.10 -13.45 -1.69
CA ARG A 175 -18.97 -14.21 -1.15
C ARG A 175 -17.92 -14.48 -2.23
N ASP A 176 -18.34 -14.87 -3.43
CA ASP A 176 -17.41 -15.09 -4.55
C ASP A 176 -16.69 -13.81 -4.97
N ILE A 177 -17.37 -12.66 -4.94
CA ILE A 177 -16.75 -11.36 -5.17
C ILE A 177 -15.73 -11.05 -4.07
N LEU A 178 -16.09 -11.24 -2.80
CA LEU A 178 -15.16 -11.04 -1.68
C LEU A 178 -13.90 -11.89 -1.82
N LEU A 179 -14.03 -13.17 -2.17
CA LEU A 179 -12.89 -14.06 -2.40
C LEU A 179 -11.96 -13.50 -3.49
N LYS A 180 -12.51 -13.05 -4.62
CA LYS A 180 -11.71 -12.40 -5.67
C LYS A 180 -10.98 -11.16 -5.15
N LYS A 181 -11.63 -10.33 -4.33
CA LYS A 181 -10.99 -9.13 -3.75
C LYS A 181 -9.91 -9.47 -2.74
N ILE A 182 -10.05 -10.54 -1.96
CA ILE A 182 -9.00 -11.05 -1.07
C ILE A 182 -7.75 -11.44 -1.86
N TYR A 183 -7.92 -12.18 -2.97
CA TYR A 183 -6.78 -12.57 -3.81
C TYR A 183 -6.06 -11.36 -4.42
N GLN A 184 -6.81 -10.41 -4.99
CA GLN A 184 -6.25 -9.17 -5.54
C GLN A 184 -5.52 -8.35 -4.46
N PHE A 185 -6.08 -8.28 -3.24
CA PHE A 185 -5.44 -7.60 -2.12
C PHE A 185 -4.11 -8.27 -1.72
N LYS A 186 -4.07 -9.61 -1.67
CA LYS A 186 -2.85 -10.37 -1.36
C LYS A 186 -1.76 -10.19 -2.41
N GLU A 187 -2.12 -10.30 -3.68
CA GLU A 187 -1.20 -10.13 -4.82
C GLU A 187 -0.50 -8.77 -4.76
N VAL A 188 -1.27 -7.68 -4.58
CA VAL A 188 -0.70 -6.33 -4.50
C VAL A 188 0.21 -6.16 -3.28
N ARG A 189 -0.09 -6.84 -2.17
CA ARG A 189 0.76 -6.82 -0.99
C ARG A 189 2.11 -7.51 -1.26
N GLU A 190 2.11 -8.65 -1.92
CA GLU A 190 3.33 -9.37 -2.32
C GLU A 190 4.19 -8.52 -3.27
N GLU A 191 3.56 -7.81 -4.22
CA GLU A 191 4.26 -6.86 -5.08
C GLU A 191 4.96 -5.74 -4.30
N ILE A 192 4.31 -5.20 -3.25
CA ILE A 192 4.90 -4.17 -2.39
C ILE A 192 6.07 -4.74 -1.58
N ASP A 193 5.95 -5.96 -1.06
CA ASP A 193 7.02 -6.62 -0.32
C ASP A 193 8.27 -6.79 -1.20
N ASN A 194 8.09 -7.12 -2.48
CA ASN A 194 9.17 -7.16 -3.46
C ASN A 194 9.81 -5.77 -3.69
N LEU A 195 9.02 -4.70 -3.74
CA LEU A 195 9.55 -3.34 -3.86
C LEU A 195 10.32 -2.90 -2.60
N TRP A 196 9.90 -3.34 -1.41
CA TRP A 196 10.66 -3.11 -0.17
C TRP A 196 12.01 -3.82 -0.17
N LEU A 197 12.07 -5.05 -0.67
CA LEU A 197 13.33 -5.78 -0.82
C LEU A 197 14.28 -5.06 -1.77
N LYS A 198 13.78 -4.60 -2.93
CA LYS A 198 14.56 -3.77 -3.86
C LYS A 198 15.07 -2.49 -3.22
N LEU A 199 14.22 -1.78 -2.46
CA LEU A 199 14.63 -0.57 -1.75
C LEU A 199 15.75 -0.86 -0.74
N LYS A 200 15.66 -1.97 0.01
CA LYS A 200 16.69 -2.40 0.96
C LYS A 200 18.03 -2.66 0.25
N GLU A 201 18.01 -3.27 -0.93
CA GLU A 201 19.21 -3.51 -1.73
C GLU A 201 19.84 -2.20 -2.23
N THR A 202 19.02 -1.24 -2.67
CA THR A 202 19.50 0.09 -3.08
C THR A 202 20.24 0.80 -1.96
N VAL A 203 19.76 0.70 -0.70
CA VAL A 203 20.38 1.33 0.47
C VAL A 203 21.70 0.65 0.85
N LYS A 204 21.87 -0.65 0.64
CA LYS A 204 23.18 -1.32 0.86
C LYS A 204 24.28 -0.83 -0.07
N GLY A 205 23.92 -0.26 -1.22
CA GLY A 205 24.89 0.38 -2.12
C GLY A 205 25.37 1.75 -1.66
N PHE A 206 24.85 2.29 -0.55
CA PHE A 206 25.31 3.56 0.05
C PHE A 206 26.44 3.36 1.07
N SER A 207 26.65 2.13 1.54
CA SER A 207 27.69 1.74 2.52
C SER A 207 28.84 1.03 1.83
#